data_AF-A0A4D7D8P9-F1
#
_entry.id   AF-A0A4D7D8P9-F1
#
_cell.length_a   1.000
_cell.length_b   1.000
_cell.length_c   1.000
_cell.angle_alpha   90.00
_cell.angle_beta   90.00
_cell.angle_gamma   90.00
#
_symmetry.space_group_name_H-M   'P 1'
#
loop_
_entity.id
_entity.type
_entity.pdbx_description
1 polymer ?
#
loop_
_entity_poly.entity_id
_entity_poly.type
_entity_poly.pdbx_seq_one_letter_code
_entity_poly.pdbx_strand_id
1 'polypeptide(L)'
;MTGKTLSARPRAKAEAAPAAETAPAPQSGAPAGGAKGQNLQDLFLNHLRKNKIPVTMFLVKGVKLQGIVTWFDNFSILLRRDGQSQLVYKHAISTIMPGQQLSVAHFQGANDEGGRKRLLQEVFLSSVRDAGVQVTMFLVNGVMLQGKVAAYDLFCMLLEREGYVQLAYKHAVSTIQPAGHVDLTGDWDGESA
;
A
#
# COMPACT_ATOMS: atom_id res chain seq x y z
N MET A 1 -46.93 -30.52 27.12
CA MET A 1 -46.69 -29.07 26.99
C MET A 1 -47.19 -28.61 25.62
N THR A 2 -47.74 -27.40 25.54
CA THR A 2 -48.42 -26.83 24.37
C THR A 2 -47.48 -25.99 23.50
N GLY A 3 -47.80 -25.82 22.20
CA GLY A 3 -47.07 -24.90 21.30
C GLY A 3 -46.94 -25.41 19.86
N LYS A 4 -48.03 -25.76 19.17
CA LYS A 4 -48.66 -24.92 18.13
C LYS A 4 -47.68 -24.33 17.10
N THR A 5 -47.61 -24.98 15.93
CA THR A 5 -47.14 -24.40 14.68
C THR A 5 -48.12 -23.33 14.17
N LEU A 6 -47.62 -22.23 13.61
CA LEU A 6 -48.44 -21.18 12.99
C LEU A 6 -48.21 -21.15 11.48
N SER A 7 -49.24 -21.50 10.73
CA SER A 7 -49.31 -21.35 9.27
C SER A 7 -49.97 -20.00 8.90
N ALA A 8 -49.60 -19.46 7.75
CA ALA A 8 -49.95 -18.11 7.31
C ALA A 8 -51.41 -17.97 6.78
N ARG A 9 -51.88 -16.71 6.68
CA ARG A 9 -53.02 -16.34 5.82
C ARG A 9 -52.86 -14.90 5.24
N PRO A 10 -53.24 -14.61 3.98
CA PRO A 10 -52.84 -13.36 3.29
C PRO A 10 -53.98 -12.35 2.96
N ARG A 11 -53.58 -11.23 2.31
CA ARG A 11 -54.34 -10.07 1.73
C ARG A 11 -54.45 -8.84 2.67
N ALA A 12 -54.53 -7.58 2.19
CA ALA A 12 -54.83 -7.06 0.84
C ALA A 12 -53.97 -5.82 0.42
N LYS A 13 -54.34 -5.13 -0.68
CA LYS A 13 -53.58 -4.08 -1.39
C LYS A 13 -54.33 -2.73 -1.41
N ALA A 14 -53.63 -1.63 -1.12
CA ALA A 14 -53.95 -0.21 -1.46
C ALA A 14 -52.62 0.57 -1.37
N GLU A 15 -52.06 1.19 -2.42
CA GLU A 15 -52.40 2.48 -3.08
C GLU A 15 -51.57 3.66 -2.51
N ALA A 16 -51.28 4.70 -3.31
CA ALA A 16 -50.21 5.70 -3.08
C ALA A 16 -50.74 7.07 -2.56
N ALA A 17 -49.95 8.10 -2.19
CA ALA A 17 -48.51 8.41 -2.29
C ALA A 17 -48.08 9.27 -1.04
N PRO A 18 -47.06 10.18 -0.99
CA PRO A 18 -46.05 10.64 -1.95
C PRO A 18 -44.58 10.56 -1.43
N ALA A 19 -43.65 11.26 -2.08
CA ALA A 19 -42.20 11.23 -1.83
C ALA A 19 -41.76 11.87 -0.50
N ALA A 20 -40.66 11.35 0.08
CA ALA A 20 -39.91 11.96 1.16
C ALA A 20 -38.39 11.82 0.89
N GLU A 21 -37.67 12.87 1.25
CA GLU A 21 -36.28 13.16 0.88
C GLU A 21 -35.22 12.16 1.36
N THR A 22 -34.19 12.05 0.52
CA THR A 22 -32.78 11.74 0.84
C THR A 22 -32.43 11.41 2.30
N ALA A 23 -32.30 10.11 2.61
CA ALA A 23 -31.46 9.67 3.71
C ALA A 23 -29.96 9.82 3.30
N PRO A 24 -29.14 10.59 4.03
CA PRO A 24 -27.74 10.78 3.67
C PRO A 24 -26.93 9.49 3.89
N ALA A 25 -26.02 9.20 2.95
CA ALA A 25 -25.00 8.18 3.16
C ALA A 25 -24.17 8.52 4.43
N PRO A 26 -23.68 7.52 5.18
CA PRO A 26 -22.84 7.78 6.35
C PRO A 26 -21.58 8.53 5.93
N GLN A 27 -21.52 9.81 6.27
CA GLN A 27 -20.35 10.65 6.07
C GLN A 27 -19.25 10.17 7.03
N SER A 28 -18.38 9.27 6.55
CA SER A 28 -17.16 8.92 7.27
C SER A 28 -16.29 10.18 7.32
N GLY A 29 -16.32 10.87 8.47
CA GLY A 29 -15.63 12.13 8.66
C GLY A 29 -14.16 12.01 8.30
N ALA A 30 -13.70 12.88 7.40
CA ALA A 30 -12.27 13.03 7.18
C ALA A 30 -11.66 13.58 8.49
N PRO A 31 -10.60 12.97 9.04
CA PRO A 31 -9.77 13.67 10.02
C PRO A 31 -9.05 14.80 9.27
N ALA A 32 -9.58 16.02 9.39
CA ALA A 32 -8.84 17.23 9.06
C ALA A 32 -7.70 17.37 10.09
N GLY A 33 -6.54 16.78 9.78
CA GLY A 33 -5.49 16.49 10.75
C GLY A 33 -4.08 16.73 10.22
N GLY A 34 -3.83 17.93 9.69
CA GLY A 34 -2.49 18.43 9.37
C GLY A 34 -1.83 17.85 8.11
N ALA A 35 -1.12 18.69 7.39
CA ALA A 35 -0.13 18.27 6.41
C ALA A 35 1.14 17.78 7.12
N LYS A 36 1.05 16.63 7.79
CA LYS A 36 2.21 15.76 7.96
C LYS A 36 2.62 15.22 6.61
N GLY A 37 3.92 14.98 6.40
CA GLY A 37 4.43 14.41 5.17
C GLY A 37 3.67 13.12 4.85
N GLN A 38 2.99 13.07 3.69
CA GLN A 38 2.17 11.89 3.39
C GLN A 38 3.09 10.70 3.17
N ASN A 39 2.96 9.72 4.08
CA ASN A 39 3.71 8.48 4.07
C ASN A 39 3.69 7.82 2.68
N LEU A 40 4.83 7.27 2.23
CA LEU A 40 5.00 6.74 0.87
C LEU A 40 3.91 5.72 0.53
N GLN A 41 3.62 4.80 1.46
CA GLN A 41 2.53 3.84 1.34
C GLN A 41 1.17 4.49 1.06
N ASP A 42 0.83 5.56 1.78
CA ASP A 42 -0.48 6.22 1.67
C ASP A 42 -0.58 7.07 0.40
N LEU A 43 0.52 7.70 -0.03
CA LEU A 43 0.63 8.34 -1.35
C LEU A 43 0.39 7.33 -2.46
N PHE A 44 1.09 6.18 -2.41
CA PHE A 44 1.00 5.13 -3.41
C PHE A 44 -0.41 4.53 -3.48
N LEU A 45 -0.98 4.12 -2.35
CA LEU A 45 -2.33 3.55 -2.31
C LEU A 45 -3.41 4.57 -2.68
N ASN A 46 -3.28 5.85 -2.30
CA ASN A 46 -4.22 6.89 -2.76
C ASN A 46 -4.10 7.16 -4.25
N HIS A 47 -2.89 7.15 -4.82
CA HIS A 47 -2.68 7.34 -6.25
C HIS A 47 -3.36 6.22 -7.05
N LEU A 48 -3.18 4.96 -6.63
CA LEU A 48 -3.83 3.80 -7.24
C LEU A 48 -5.36 3.88 -7.12
N ARG A 49 -5.87 4.22 -5.93
CA ARG A 49 -7.32 4.32 -5.64
C ARG A 49 -8.01 5.42 -6.44
N LYS A 50 -7.47 6.64 -6.42
CA LYS A 50 -8.06 7.81 -7.11
C LYS A 50 -8.16 7.59 -8.61
N ASN A 51 -7.10 7.04 -9.20
CA ASN A 51 -7.01 6.79 -10.65
C ASN A 51 -7.60 5.43 -11.08
N LYS A 52 -8.13 4.63 -10.13
CA LYS A 52 -8.69 3.28 -10.38
C LYS A 52 -7.72 2.36 -11.14
N ILE A 53 -6.42 2.49 -10.87
CA ILE A 53 -5.37 1.77 -11.60
C ILE A 53 -5.48 0.28 -11.28
N PRO A 54 -5.55 -0.61 -12.30
CA PRO A 54 -5.46 -2.04 -12.09
C PRO A 54 -4.13 -2.41 -11.45
N VAL A 55 -4.15 -3.26 -10.44
CA VAL A 55 -2.95 -3.76 -9.74
C VAL A 55 -2.91 -5.28 -9.74
N THR A 56 -1.69 -5.82 -9.71
CA THR A 56 -1.41 -7.18 -9.27
C THR A 56 -0.72 -7.11 -7.91
N MET A 57 -1.35 -7.72 -6.90
CA MET A 57 -0.76 -7.90 -5.58
C MET A 57 -0.20 -9.32 -5.48
N PHE A 58 1.05 -9.46 -5.05
CA PHE A 58 1.61 -10.76 -4.72
C PHE A 58 1.56 -10.94 -3.21
N LEU A 59 1.11 -12.11 -2.75
CA LEU A 59 1.12 -12.47 -1.34
C LEU A 59 2.45 -13.12 -0.96
N VAL A 60 2.84 -13.05 0.32
CA VAL A 60 4.05 -13.74 0.82
C VAL A 60 4.04 -15.24 0.49
N LYS A 61 2.88 -15.90 0.47
CA LYS A 61 2.72 -17.30 0.07
C LYS A 61 2.71 -17.55 -1.46
N GLY A 62 3.08 -16.56 -2.28
CA GLY A 62 3.20 -16.67 -3.74
C GLY A 62 1.87 -16.56 -4.52
N VAL A 63 0.72 -16.55 -3.84
CA VAL A 63 -0.59 -16.32 -4.47
C VAL A 63 -0.64 -14.91 -5.07
N LYS A 64 -1.11 -14.78 -6.31
CA LYS A 64 -1.36 -13.49 -6.96
C LYS A 64 -2.84 -13.11 -6.90
N LEU A 65 -3.12 -11.87 -6.54
CA LEU A 65 -4.44 -11.24 -6.57
C LEU A 65 -4.42 -10.10 -7.59
N GLN A 66 -5.55 -9.83 -8.24
CA GLN A 66 -5.66 -8.73 -9.21
C GLN A 66 -6.98 -7.99 -9.02
N GLY A 67 -6.99 -6.70 -9.30
CA GLY A 67 -8.17 -5.85 -9.21
C GLY A 67 -7.81 -4.37 -9.13
N ILE A 68 -8.72 -3.56 -8.60
CA ILE A 68 -8.49 -2.16 -8.26
C ILE A 68 -8.57 -1.95 -6.75
N VAL A 69 -7.73 -1.08 -6.21
CA VAL A 69 -7.84 -0.64 -4.80
C VAL A 69 -9.02 0.32 -4.68
N THR A 70 -10.05 -0.05 -3.92
CA THR A 70 -11.22 0.82 -3.69
C THR A 70 -11.13 1.55 -2.36
N TRP A 71 -10.52 0.94 -1.34
CA TRP A 71 -10.31 1.51 -0.02
C TRP A 71 -9.10 0.84 0.67
N PHE A 72 -8.59 1.46 1.73
CA PHE A 72 -7.56 0.91 2.61
C PHE A 72 -7.63 1.61 3.97
N ASP A 73 -7.15 0.94 5.01
CA ASP A 73 -6.91 1.49 6.34
C ASP A 73 -5.44 1.24 6.74
N ASN A 74 -5.09 1.27 8.03
CA ASN A 74 -3.72 1.03 8.49
C ASN A 74 -3.22 -0.41 8.22
N PHE A 75 -4.11 -1.42 8.25
CA PHE A 75 -3.76 -2.85 8.27
C PHE A 75 -4.25 -3.65 7.06
N SER A 76 -5.19 -3.10 6.29
CA SER A 76 -5.93 -3.80 5.25
C SER A 76 -6.13 -2.95 3.99
N ILE A 77 -6.41 -3.62 2.87
CA ILE A 77 -6.73 -3.04 1.58
C ILE A 77 -7.98 -3.76 1.03
N LEU A 78 -8.97 -2.98 0.58
CA LEU A 78 -10.13 -3.51 -0.12
C LEU A 78 -9.83 -3.56 -1.62
N LEU A 79 -9.69 -4.79 -2.14
CA LEU A 79 -9.43 -5.05 -3.56
C LEU A 79 -10.75 -5.46 -4.24
N ARG A 80 -11.08 -4.85 -5.37
CA ARG A 80 -12.29 -5.18 -6.16
C ARG A 80 -11.92 -5.70 -7.54
N ARG A 81 -12.58 -6.79 -7.96
CA ARG A 81 -12.46 -7.40 -9.30
C ARG A 81 -13.78 -8.06 -9.68
N ASP A 82 -14.20 -7.90 -10.94
CA ASP A 82 -15.35 -8.61 -11.53
C ASP A 82 -16.64 -8.50 -10.67
N GLY A 83 -16.89 -7.30 -10.15
CA GLY A 83 -18.00 -6.99 -9.24
C GLY A 83 -17.73 -7.31 -7.76
N GLN A 84 -16.96 -8.37 -7.48
CA GLN A 84 -16.62 -8.88 -6.15
C GLN A 84 -15.58 -8.01 -5.43
N SER A 85 -15.71 -7.92 -4.10
CA SER A 85 -14.79 -7.21 -3.22
C SER A 85 -14.21 -8.16 -2.19
N GLN A 86 -12.91 -8.06 -1.93
CA GLN A 86 -12.20 -8.88 -0.93
C GLN A 86 -11.28 -8.01 -0.07
N LEU A 87 -11.21 -8.33 1.22
CA LEU A 87 -10.31 -7.68 2.17
C LEU A 87 -8.95 -8.40 2.14
N VAL A 88 -7.88 -7.66 1.89
CA VAL A 88 -6.51 -8.17 1.88
C VAL A 88 -5.72 -7.53 3.01
N TYR A 89 -5.24 -8.33 3.96
CA TYR A 89 -4.38 -7.83 5.04
C TYR A 89 -2.97 -7.53 4.54
N LYS A 90 -2.41 -6.37 4.92
CA LYS A 90 -1.09 -5.91 4.45
C LYS A 90 0.04 -6.85 4.85
N HIS A 91 -0.03 -7.51 6.01
CA HIS A 91 0.96 -8.51 6.46
C HIS A 91 1.00 -9.78 5.57
N ALA A 92 0.00 -9.96 4.70
CA ALA A 92 -0.03 -11.07 3.75
C ALA A 92 0.51 -10.66 2.37
N ILE A 93 0.72 -9.35 2.10
CA ILE A 93 1.14 -8.81 0.80
C ILE A 93 2.66 -8.63 0.79
N SER A 94 3.35 -9.23 -0.18
CA SER A 94 4.76 -8.95 -0.42
C SER A 94 4.97 -7.73 -1.31
N THR A 95 4.27 -7.65 -2.44
CA THR A 95 4.37 -6.52 -3.39
C THR A 95 3.04 -6.10 -4.00
N ILE A 96 2.97 -4.83 -4.42
CA ILE A 96 1.88 -4.26 -5.21
C ILE A 96 2.48 -3.68 -6.49
N MET A 97 2.13 -4.28 -7.63
CA MET A 97 2.55 -3.86 -8.96
C MET A 97 1.37 -3.21 -9.70
N PRO A 98 1.45 -1.93 -10.11
CA PRO A 98 0.48 -1.31 -11.01
C PRO A 98 0.57 -1.92 -12.42
N GLY A 99 -0.57 -2.06 -13.10
CA GLY A 99 -0.65 -2.56 -14.47
C GLY A 99 -0.23 -1.56 -15.56
N GLN A 100 0.25 -0.37 -15.16
CA GLN A 100 0.74 0.69 -16.03
C GLN A 100 1.96 1.36 -15.41
N GLN A 101 2.80 1.99 -16.23
CA GLN A 101 3.93 2.81 -15.76
C GLN A 101 3.41 4.01 -14.95
N LEU A 102 4.11 4.38 -13.88
CA LEU A 102 3.83 5.57 -13.07
C LEU A 102 5.13 6.33 -12.86
N SER A 103 5.12 7.65 -13.03
CA SER A 103 6.30 8.47 -12.70
C SER A 103 6.59 8.41 -11.19
N VAL A 104 7.87 8.21 -10.84
CA VAL A 104 8.38 8.24 -9.47
C VAL A 104 8.14 9.59 -8.80
N ALA A 105 8.08 10.69 -9.55
CA ALA A 105 7.89 12.05 -9.04
C ALA A 105 6.62 12.21 -8.19
N HIS A 106 5.58 11.39 -8.40
CA HIS A 106 4.36 11.39 -7.58
C HIS A 106 4.58 10.93 -6.12
N PHE A 107 5.75 10.34 -5.81
CA PHE A 107 6.02 9.64 -4.55
C PHE A 107 7.28 10.14 -3.82
N GLN A 108 8.02 11.09 -4.39
CA GLN A 108 9.31 11.56 -3.84
C GLN A 108 9.18 12.43 -2.57
N GLY A 109 8.02 13.04 -2.32
CA GLY A 109 7.80 13.93 -1.17
C GLY A 109 7.57 13.24 0.19
N ALA A 110 7.76 11.93 0.30
CA ALA A 110 7.45 11.15 1.51
C ALA A 110 8.59 11.09 2.55
N ASN A 111 9.83 11.43 2.17
CA ASN A 111 11.03 10.99 2.92
C ASN A 111 11.61 12.03 3.89
N ASP A 112 10.86 13.08 4.23
CA ASP A 112 11.34 14.25 5.01
C ASP A 112 10.65 14.43 6.39
N GLU A 113 10.07 13.36 6.97
CA GLU A 113 9.62 13.38 8.37
C GLU A 113 10.65 12.77 9.33
N GLY A 114 11.48 13.63 9.92
CA GLY A 114 11.84 13.50 11.34
C GLY A 114 13.27 13.05 11.69
N GLY A 115 14.19 14.01 11.70
CA GLY A 115 15.33 14.07 12.64
C GLY A 115 16.31 12.90 12.63
N ARG A 116 17.51 13.13 12.06
CA ARG A 116 18.68 12.21 11.96
C ARG A 116 18.92 11.31 13.19
N LYS A 117 18.19 10.20 13.29
CA LYS A 117 18.69 8.99 13.95
C LYS A 117 19.43 8.21 12.89
N ARG A 118 20.76 8.09 13.02
CA ARG A 118 21.63 7.26 12.16
C ARG A 118 21.32 5.77 12.40
N LEU A 119 20.12 5.33 12.03
CA LEU A 119 19.74 3.93 12.01
C LEU A 119 20.42 3.26 10.82
N LEU A 120 20.99 2.07 11.01
CA LEU A 120 21.66 1.31 9.95
C LEU A 120 20.81 1.18 8.68
N GLN A 121 19.51 0.94 8.82
CA GLN A 121 18.58 0.84 7.69
C GLN A 121 18.45 2.16 6.92
N GLU A 122 18.39 3.29 7.62
CA GLU A 122 18.25 4.61 7.00
C GLU A 122 19.51 4.97 6.20
N VAL A 123 20.69 4.83 6.81
CA VAL A 123 21.99 5.07 6.16
C VAL A 123 22.16 4.18 4.93
N PHE A 124 21.83 2.88 5.06
CA PHE A 124 21.93 1.94 3.93
C PHE A 124 20.96 2.30 2.80
N LEU A 125 19.67 2.55 3.10
CA LEU A 125 18.67 2.82 2.07
C LEU A 125 18.86 4.20 1.42
N SER A 126 19.33 5.22 2.17
CA SER A 126 19.70 6.51 1.60
C SER A 126 20.89 6.38 0.67
N SER A 127 22.00 5.76 1.10
CA SER A 127 23.18 5.58 0.24
C SER A 127 22.90 4.75 -1.01
N VAL A 128 22.06 3.69 -0.91
CA VAL A 128 21.62 2.88 -2.07
C VAL A 128 20.80 3.72 -3.06
N ARG A 129 19.85 4.53 -2.58
CA ARG A 129 19.01 5.41 -3.40
C ARG A 129 19.87 6.48 -4.08
N ASP A 130 20.73 7.15 -3.31
CA ASP A 130 21.50 8.32 -3.74
C ASP A 130 22.62 7.92 -4.71
N ALA A 131 23.21 6.73 -4.55
CA ALA A 131 24.12 6.14 -5.53
C ALA A 131 23.42 5.69 -6.84
N GLY A 132 22.08 5.63 -6.86
CA GLY A 132 21.30 5.28 -8.05
C GLY A 132 21.57 3.88 -8.61
N VAL A 133 22.13 2.97 -7.80
CA VAL A 133 22.54 1.62 -8.19
C VAL A 133 21.34 0.69 -8.36
N GLN A 134 21.50 -0.33 -9.21
CA GLN A 134 20.54 -1.42 -9.26
C GLN A 134 20.68 -2.28 -8.00
N VAL A 135 19.55 -2.68 -7.41
CA VAL A 135 19.46 -3.66 -6.33
C VAL A 135 18.74 -4.92 -6.81
N THR A 136 19.15 -6.05 -6.25
CA THR A 136 18.35 -7.27 -6.19
C THR A 136 17.80 -7.40 -4.77
N MET A 137 16.48 -7.41 -4.61
CA MET A 137 15.83 -7.72 -3.34
C MET A 137 15.32 -9.15 -3.37
N PHE A 138 15.67 -9.93 -2.36
CA PHE A 138 15.13 -11.27 -2.16
C PHE A 138 13.92 -11.19 -1.23
N LEU A 139 12.85 -11.88 -1.60
CA LEU A 139 11.67 -12.03 -0.77
C LEU A 139 11.76 -13.30 0.08
N VAL A 140 11.04 -13.33 1.20
CA VAL A 140 10.98 -14.47 2.14
C VAL A 140 10.48 -15.78 1.51
N ASN A 141 9.92 -15.72 0.30
CA ASN A 141 9.47 -16.87 -0.49
C ASN A 141 10.42 -17.25 -1.65
N GLY A 142 11.61 -16.65 -1.70
CA GLY A 142 12.63 -16.91 -2.73
C GLY A 142 12.48 -16.12 -4.03
N VAL A 143 11.40 -15.35 -4.21
CA VAL A 143 11.24 -14.49 -5.39
C VAL A 143 12.24 -13.32 -5.34
N MET A 144 12.86 -13.02 -6.48
CA MET A 144 13.80 -11.91 -6.65
C MET A 144 13.11 -10.74 -7.33
N LEU A 145 13.22 -9.54 -6.75
CA LEU A 145 12.85 -8.27 -7.35
C LEU A 145 14.11 -7.54 -7.79
N GLN A 146 14.06 -6.84 -8.92
CA GLN A 146 15.18 -6.03 -9.41
C GLN A 146 14.70 -4.63 -9.82
N GLY A 147 15.53 -3.63 -9.55
CA GLY A 147 15.25 -2.23 -9.87
C GLY A 147 16.19 -1.29 -9.12
N LYS A 148 15.90 0.01 -9.16
CA LYS A 148 16.53 1.01 -8.29
C LYS A 148 15.62 1.32 -7.11
N VAL A 149 16.16 1.61 -5.93
CA VAL A 149 15.37 2.13 -4.82
C VAL A 149 15.02 3.58 -5.13
N ALA A 150 13.73 3.88 -5.28
CA ALA A 150 13.24 5.19 -5.68
C ALA A 150 12.78 6.03 -4.47
N ALA A 151 12.13 5.38 -3.51
CA ALA A 151 11.70 5.94 -2.23
C ALA A 151 11.53 4.80 -1.21
N TYR A 152 11.43 5.11 0.07
CA TYR A 152 11.07 4.15 1.10
C TYR A 152 10.33 4.86 2.24
N ASP A 153 9.72 4.09 3.15
CA ASP A 153 9.18 4.58 4.43
C ASP A 153 9.47 3.55 5.54
N LEU A 154 8.89 3.70 6.74
CA LEU A 154 9.09 2.76 7.85
C LEU A 154 8.72 1.29 7.51
N PHE A 155 7.75 1.06 6.62
CA PHE A 155 7.16 -0.25 6.30
C PHE A 155 7.33 -0.70 4.85
N CYS A 156 7.65 0.21 3.93
CA CYS A 156 7.63 -0.01 2.49
C CYS A 156 8.91 0.47 1.79
N MET A 157 9.12 -0.03 0.58
CA MET A 157 10.11 0.47 -0.37
C MET A 157 9.47 0.53 -1.76
N LEU A 158 9.75 1.61 -2.50
CA LEU A 158 9.36 1.77 -3.90
C LEU A 158 10.56 1.42 -4.77
N LEU A 159 10.42 0.40 -5.63
CA LEU A 159 11.43 0.05 -6.62
C LEU A 159 10.97 0.55 -7.99
N GLU A 160 11.90 1.13 -8.75
CA GLU A 160 11.70 1.50 -10.15
C GLU A 160 12.50 0.56 -11.07
N ARG A 161 11.88 0.10 -12.16
CA ARG A 161 12.56 -0.58 -13.27
C ARG A 161 11.83 -0.27 -14.58
N GLU A 162 12.56 0.25 -15.59
CA GLU A 162 12.03 0.45 -16.95
C GLU A 162 10.73 1.31 -16.98
N GLY A 163 10.64 2.33 -16.11
CA GLY A 163 9.47 3.20 -15.95
C GLY A 163 8.28 2.55 -15.20
N TYR A 164 8.36 1.27 -14.86
CA TYR A 164 7.44 0.63 -13.92
C TYR A 164 7.92 0.87 -12.48
N VAL A 165 6.97 1.12 -11.59
CA VAL A 165 7.22 1.17 -10.15
C VAL A 165 6.49 0.03 -9.46
N GLN A 166 7.06 -0.50 -8.37
CA GLN A 166 6.40 -1.48 -7.51
C GLN A 166 6.64 -1.12 -6.05
N LEU A 167 5.59 -1.25 -5.23
CA LEU A 167 5.72 -1.10 -3.78
C LEU A 167 5.99 -2.49 -3.19
N ALA A 168 7.09 -2.64 -2.47
CA ALA A 168 7.44 -3.82 -1.69
C ALA A 168 7.26 -3.55 -0.20
N TYR A 169 6.58 -4.44 0.52
CA TYR A 169 6.48 -4.35 1.98
C TYR A 169 7.73 -4.95 2.64
N LYS A 170 8.38 -4.20 3.53
CA LYS A 170 9.63 -4.58 4.19
C LYS A 170 9.55 -5.92 4.93
N HIS A 171 8.40 -6.27 5.52
CA HIS A 171 8.22 -7.55 6.23
C HIS A 171 8.33 -8.79 5.32
N ALA A 172 8.22 -8.61 4.00
CA ALA A 172 8.33 -9.68 3.02
C ALA A 172 9.71 -9.74 2.32
N VAL A 173 10.59 -8.76 2.58
CA VAL A 173 11.94 -8.69 2.02
C VAL A 173 12.91 -9.30 3.03
N SER A 174 13.69 -10.30 2.62
CA SER A 174 14.71 -10.93 3.46
C SER A 174 16.05 -10.22 3.37
N THR A 175 16.48 -9.86 2.15
CA THR A 175 17.78 -9.23 1.89
C THR A 175 17.73 -8.27 0.70
N ILE A 176 18.57 -7.24 0.73
CA ILE A 176 18.75 -6.26 -0.34
C ILE A 176 20.23 -6.26 -0.73
N GLN A 177 20.53 -6.55 -1.99
CA GLN A 177 21.89 -6.63 -2.51
C GLN A 177 22.08 -5.59 -3.62
N PRO A 178 22.84 -4.50 -3.41
CA PRO A 178 23.24 -3.60 -4.48
C PRO A 178 24.21 -4.31 -5.44
N ALA A 179 24.12 -3.98 -6.72
CA ALA A 179 24.97 -4.55 -7.78
C ALA A 179 26.35 -3.88 -7.89
N GLY A 180 26.58 -2.79 -7.15
CA GLY A 180 27.84 -2.06 -7.09
C GLY A 180 28.19 -1.65 -5.66
N HIS A 181 29.38 -1.10 -5.47
CA HIS A 181 29.79 -0.55 -4.19
C HIS A 181 28.87 0.59 -3.78
N VAL A 182 28.44 0.60 -2.52
CA VAL A 182 27.64 1.67 -1.91
C VAL A 182 28.50 2.25 -0.82
N ASP A 183 28.78 3.55 -0.89
CA ASP A 183 29.50 4.22 0.18
C ASP A 183 28.58 4.35 1.41
N LEU A 184 29.01 3.71 2.49
CA LEU A 184 28.35 3.76 3.79
C LEU A 184 29.13 4.61 4.78
N THR A 185 30.26 5.24 4.42
CA THR A 185 31.15 5.90 5.39
C THR A 185 30.69 7.28 5.89
N GLY A 186 29.70 7.89 5.23
CA GLY A 186 29.25 9.26 5.51
C GLY A 186 28.90 9.49 6.99
N ASP A 187 29.70 10.34 7.64
CA ASP A 187 29.71 10.66 9.08
C ASP A 187 29.06 9.61 9.97
N TRP A 188 29.75 8.51 10.29
CA TRP A 188 29.31 7.64 11.39
C TRP A 188 29.71 8.22 12.73
N ASP A 189 30.87 8.86 12.75
CA ASP A 189 31.48 9.41 13.94
C ASP A 189 30.69 10.62 14.41
N GLY A 190 30.18 10.48 15.63
CA GLY A 190 29.67 11.57 16.46
C GLY A 190 30.72 12.02 17.47
N GLU A 191 32.01 11.93 17.12
CA GLU A 191 33.10 12.47 17.93
C GLU A 191 33.13 14.01 17.83
N SER A 192 32.16 14.61 18.52
CA SER A 192 32.28 15.98 19.02
C SER A 192 33.33 15.95 20.13
N ALA A 193 34.53 16.46 19.84
CA ALA A 193 35.52 16.82 20.85
C ALA A 193 35.07 18.04 21.68
#